data_AF-A0A3M7DKB6-F1
#
_entry.id   AF-A0A3M7DKB6-F1
#
_cell.length_a   1.000
_cell.length_b   1.000
_cell.length_c   1.000
_cell.angle_alpha   90.00
_cell.angle_beta   90.00
_cell.angle_gamma   90.00
#
_symmetry.space_group_name_H-M   'P 1'
#
loop_
_entity.id
_entity.type
_entity.pdbx_description
1 polymer ?
#
loop_
_entity_poly.entity_id
_entity_poly.type
_entity_poly.pdbx_seq_one_letter_code
_entity_poly.pdbx_strand_id
1 'polypeptide(L)'
;MVARGDLGIEIPPAQVFIAQKMMITKCNLAGKPVICATQMLESMTYNPRPTRAEVSDVGNAVLDGADCVMLSGETAKGNYPKESVGMMHDACLLAEVAIPYVNAFNELRSLAPRPVPTTETCAMAAVSASLEQNAGAILCLTTSGNTARLIAKYRPVCPIIMVTRNATASRYSHLYRGVWPFHYDEQKPDFKQVPWQEDVDKRLKWGISNAIKLGVLSKGETVVCVQGWRGGLGHTNTLRMVPAEDDLGLDPHA
;
A
#
# COMPACT_ATOMS: atom_id res chain seq x y z
N MET A 1 -9.68 -10.56 -8.07
CA MET A 1 -9.66 -9.76 -9.31
C MET A 1 -11.09 -9.62 -9.78
N VAL A 2 -11.49 -8.42 -10.21
CA VAL A 2 -12.74 -8.16 -10.92
C VAL A 2 -12.46 -8.34 -12.40
N ALA A 3 -12.72 -9.54 -12.93
CA ALA A 3 -12.41 -9.91 -14.31
C ALA A 3 -13.51 -9.44 -15.26
N ARG A 4 -13.50 -8.15 -15.63
CA ARG A 4 -14.63 -7.48 -16.31
C ARG A 4 -14.91 -8.00 -17.72
N GLY A 5 -13.89 -8.52 -18.42
CA GLY A 5 -14.04 -9.08 -19.76
C GLY A 5 -15.04 -10.24 -19.77
N ASP A 6 -14.70 -11.35 -19.10
CA ASP A 6 -15.58 -12.51 -19.01
C ASP A 6 -16.86 -12.18 -18.22
N LEU A 7 -16.77 -11.39 -17.15
CA LEU A 7 -17.94 -11.03 -16.35
C LEU A 7 -18.98 -10.27 -17.18
N GLY A 8 -18.58 -9.40 -18.10
CA GLY A 8 -19.50 -8.67 -18.99
C GLY A 8 -20.15 -9.53 -20.06
N ILE A 9 -19.70 -10.78 -20.23
CA ILE A 9 -20.34 -11.80 -21.07
C ILE A 9 -21.35 -12.59 -20.23
N GLU A 10 -20.96 -12.97 -19.00
CA GLU A 10 -21.75 -13.83 -18.12
C GLU A 10 -22.95 -13.13 -17.45
N ILE A 11 -22.85 -11.81 -17.19
CA ILE A 11 -23.96 -10.98 -16.69
C ILE A 11 -24.23 -9.83 -17.65
N PRO A 12 -25.43 -9.21 -17.63
CA PRO A 12 -25.70 -8.05 -18.47
C PRO A 12 -24.63 -6.96 -18.27
N PRO A 13 -24.03 -6.40 -19.35
CA PRO A 13 -22.91 -5.45 -19.23
C PRO A 13 -23.20 -4.27 -18.31
N ALA A 14 -24.44 -3.79 -18.31
CA ALA A 14 -24.89 -2.71 -17.43
C ALA A 14 -24.86 -3.06 -15.93
N GLN A 15 -24.73 -4.33 -15.54
CA GLN A 15 -24.61 -4.76 -14.15
C GLN A 15 -23.15 -4.90 -13.67
N VAL A 16 -22.18 -4.89 -14.59
CA VAL A 16 -20.76 -5.09 -14.27
C VAL A 16 -20.25 -4.03 -13.29
N PHE A 17 -20.67 -2.77 -13.44
CA PHE A 17 -20.22 -1.70 -12.53
C PHE A 17 -20.74 -1.88 -11.10
N ILE A 18 -21.95 -2.44 -10.91
CA ILE A 18 -22.49 -2.77 -9.59
C ILE A 18 -21.68 -3.91 -8.97
N ALA A 19 -21.39 -4.95 -9.76
CA ALA A 19 -20.58 -6.09 -9.31
C ALA A 19 -19.15 -5.66 -8.93
N GLN A 20 -18.53 -4.77 -9.71
CA GLN A 20 -17.22 -4.17 -9.41
C GLN A 20 -17.22 -3.49 -8.04
N LYS A 21 -18.13 -2.51 -7.85
CA LYS A 21 -18.22 -1.75 -6.59
C LYS A 21 -18.44 -2.68 -5.40
N MET A 22 -19.39 -3.63 -5.53
CA MET A 22 -19.68 -4.61 -4.48
C MET A 22 -18.46 -5.46 -4.11
N MET A 23 -17.73 -6.00 -5.10
CA MET A 23 -16.54 -6.84 -4.85
C MET A 23 -15.42 -6.03 -4.21
N ILE A 24 -15.15 -4.83 -4.71
CA ILE A 24 -14.10 -3.95 -4.16
C ILE A 24 -14.42 -3.59 -2.72
N THR A 25 -15.64 -3.14 -2.41
CA THR A 25 -16.05 -2.83 -1.03
C THR A 25 -15.88 -4.03 -0.10
N LYS A 26 -16.31 -5.23 -0.50
CA LYS A 26 -16.14 -6.45 0.33
C LYS A 26 -14.68 -6.80 0.57
N CYS A 27 -13.82 -6.64 -0.44
CA CYS A 27 -12.38 -6.84 -0.31
C CYS A 27 -11.73 -5.84 0.65
N ASN A 28 -12.09 -4.56 0.55
CA ASN A 28 -11.61 -3.49 1.45
C ASN A 28 -11.98 -3.80 2.91
N LEU A 29 -13.25 -4.17 3.17
CA LEU A 29 -13.71 -4.55 4.51
C LEU A 29 -12.95 -5.77 5.06
N ALA A 30 -12.68 -6.76 4.21
CA ALA A 30 -11.92 -7.95 4.57
C ALA A 30 -10.39 -7.72 4.66
N GLY A 31 -9.89 -6.56 4.24
CA GLY A 31 -8.45 -6.28 4.12
C GLY A 31 -7.73 -7.23 3.16
N LYS A 32 -8.39 -7.64 2.08
CA LYS A 32 -7.81 -8.49 1.03
C LYS A 32 -7.63 -7.65 -0.24
N PRO A 33 -6.48 -7.76 -0.92
CA PRO A 33 -6.22 -6.95 -2.11
C PRO A 33 -7.22 -7.27 -3.23
N VAL A 34 -7.63 -6.25 -3.96
CA VAL A 34 -8.54 -6.37 -5.10
C VAL A 34 -7.98 -5.64 -6.32
N ILE A 35 -8.06 -6.32 -7.47
CA ILE A 35 -7.54 -5.85 -8.76
C ILE A 35 -8.73 -5.57 -9.67
N CYS A 36 -8.83 -4.37 -10.22
CA CYS A 36 -9.73 -4.06 -11.33
C CYS A 36 -9.00 -4.33 -12.65
N ALA A 37 -9.64 -5.02 -13.60
CA ALA A 37 -8.96 -5.56 -14.76
C ALA A 37 -9.81 -5.50 -16.03
N THR A 38 -9.11 -5.59 -17.17
CA THR A 38 -9.63 -5.68 -18.54
C THR A 38 -10.16 -4.36 -19.09
N GLN A 39 -9.69 -3.99 -20.29
CA GLN A 39 -10.15 -2.82 -21.05
C GLN A 39 -10.11 -1.50 -20.27
N MET A 40 -9.13 -1.32 -19.38
CA MET A 40 -9.01 -0.08 -18.62
C MET A 40 -8.54 1.07 -19.51
N LEU A 41 -7.66 0.77 -20.48
CA LEU A 41 -7.14 1.70 -21.48
C LEU A 41 -7.13 1.05 -22.87
N GLU A 42 -8.15 0.27 -23.22
CA GLU A 42 -8.17 -0.61 -24.40
C GLU A 42 -7.77 0.09 -25.71
N SER A 43 -8.25 1.31 -25.94
CA SER A 43 -7.96 2.10 -27.13
C SER A 43 -6.48 2.41 -27.29
N MET A 44 -5.71 2.42 -26.19
CA MET A 44 -4.27 2.62 -26.19
C MET A 44 -3.48 1.42 -26.74
N THR A 45 -4.14 0.28 -26.96
CA THR A 45 -3.57 -0.83 -27.74
C THR A 45 -3.15 -0.37 -29.14
N TYR A 46 -3.92 0.55 -29.75
CA TYR A 46 -3.68 1.01 -31.12
C TYR A 46 -3.49 2.52 -31.26
N ASN A 47 -3.76 3.30 -30.20
CA ASN A 47 -3.65 4.76 -30.22
C ASN A 47 -2.69 5.26 -29.13
N PRO A 48 -1.96 6.36 -29.36
CA PRO A 48 -1.04 6.90 -28.35
C PRO A 48 -1.76 7.62 -27.19
N ARG A 49 -3.09 7.75 -27.24
CA ARG A 49 -3.91 8.44 -26.23
C ARG A 49 -5.18 7.66 -25.95
N PRO A 50 -5.64 7.64 -24.68
CA PRO A 50 -6.90 7.03 -24.31
C PRO A 50 -8.09 7.91 -24.69
N THR A 51 -9.28 7.33 -24.61
CA THR A 51 -10.53 8.06 -24.57
C THR A 51 -10.76 8.69 -23.19
N ARG A 52 -11.69 9.65 -23.12
CA ARG A 52 -12.11 10.24 -21.83
C ARG A 52 -12.76 9.21 -20.90
N ALA A 53 -13.47 8.24 -21.47
CA ALA A 53 -14.15 7.19 -20.72
C ALA A 53 -13.15 6.25 -20.02
N GLU A 54 -12.06 5.89 -20.69
CA GLU A 54 -11.00 5.03 -20.14
C GLU A 54 -10.24 5.70 -18.98
N VAL A 55 -9.90 6.98 -19.11
CA VAL A 55 -9.29 7.72 -17.99
C VAL A 55 -10.25 7.80 -16.80
N SER A 56 -11.54 8.06 -17.06
CA SER A 56 -12.58 8.05 -16.03
C SER A 56 -12.72 6.67 -15.39
N ASP A 57 -12.61 5.59 -16.15
CA ASP A 57 -12.70 4.21 -15.64
C ASP A 57 -11.54 3.88 -14.69
N VAL A 58 -10.30 4.20 -15.07
CA VAL A 58 -9.12 4.04 -14.21
C VAL A 58 -9.29 4.84 -12.91
N GLY A 59 -9.64 6.12 -13.01
CA GLY A 59 -9.83 6.96 -11.84
C GLY A 59 -10.93 6.45 -10.91
N ASN A 60 -12.08 6.05 -11.44
CA ASN A 60 -13.17 5.51 -10.62
C ASN A 60 -12.84 4.17 -9.98
N ALA A 61 -12.06 3.29 -10.63
CA ALA A 61 -11.61 2.05 -10.00
C ALA A 61 -10.73 2.33 -8.76
N VAL A 62 -9.86 3.34 -8.83
CA VAL A 62 -9.04 3.78 -7.69
C VAL A 62 -9.90 4.41 -6.58
N LEU A 63 -10.87 5.24 -6.94
CA LEU A 63 -11.82 5.88 -6.00
C LEU A 63 -12.75 4.87 -5.33
N ASP A 64 -13.17 3.82 -6.05
CA ASP A 64 -13.91 2.68 -5.50
C ASP A 64 -13.07 1.94 -4.45
N GLY A 65 -11.75 2.10 -4.49
CA GLY A 65 -10.79 1.56 -3.54
C GLY A 65 -10.09 0.30 -4.01
N ALA A 66 -9.95 0.08 -5.33
CA ALA A 66 -9.10 -0.97 -5.86
C ALA A 66 -7.65 -0.80 -5.39
N ASP A 67 -6.98 -1.90 -5.04
CA ASP A 67 -5.56 -1.86 -4.69
C ASP A 67 -4.66 -1.88 -5.92
N CYS A 68 -5.13 -2.50 -7.02
CA CYS A 68 -4.43 -2.52 -8.28
C CYS A 68 -5.39 -2.30 -9.46
N VAL A 69 -4.85 -1.71 -10.51
CA VAL A 69 -5.44 -1.64 -11.85
C VAL A 69 -4.54 -2.42 -12.80
N MET A 70 -5.11 -3.02 -13.84
CA MET A 70 -4.40 -3.97 -14.70
C MET A 70 -4.57 -3.64 -16.17
N LEU A 71 -3.45 -3.63 -16.90
CA LEU A 71 -3.39 -3.61 -18.36
C LEU A 71 -3.24 -5.04 -18.87
N SER A 72 -3.96 -5.36 -19.94
CA SER A 72 -4.01 -6.67 -20.58
C SER A 72 -3.42 -6.59 -21.99
N GLY A 73 -4.26 -6.36 -23.01
CA GLY A 73 -3.83 -6.26 -24.40
C GLY A 73 -2.98 -5.03 -24.66
N GLU A 74 -3.22 -3.96 -23.90
CA GLU A 74 -2.56 -2.66 -24.00
C GLU A 74 -1.03 -2.77 -23.90
N THR A 75 -0.53 -3.66 -23.02
CA THR A 75 0.90 -3.88 -22.81
C THR A 75 1.41 -5.19 -23.39
N ALA A 76 0.57 -6.23 -23.49
CA ALA A 76 0.99 -7.54 -24.00
C ALA A 76 1.24 -7.53 -25.52
N LYS A 77 0.46 -6.75 -26.27
CA LYS A 77 0.53 -6.70 -27.74
C LYS A 77 0.25 -5.32 -28.35
N GLY A 78 0.06 -4.30 -27.52
CA GLY A 78 -0.24 -2.94 -27.97
C GLY A 78 0.96 -2.25 -28.60
N ASN A 79 0.67 -1.26 -29.45
CA ASN A 79 1.68 -0.42 -30.10
C ASN A 79 2.28 0.64 -29.15
N TYR A 80 1.62 0.92 -28.01
CA TYR A 80 1.98 1.97 -27.06
C TYR A 80 2.02 1.46 -25.60
N PRO A 81 2.80 0.41 -25.29
CA PRO A 81 2.78 -0.22 -23.97
C PRO A 81 3.34 0.70 -22.87
N LYS A 82 4.36 1.51 -23.19
CA LYS A 82 4.98 2.43 -22.23
C LYS A 82 4.04 3.60 -21.91
N GLU A 83 3.40 4.16 -22.93
CA GLU A 83 2.45 5.25 -22.82
C GLU A 83 1.20 4.81 -22.06
N SER A 84 0.74 3.57 -22.28
CA SER A 84 -0.38 2.99 -21.52
C SER A 84 -0.08 2.90 -20.03
N VAL A 85 1.13 2.44 -19.67
CA VAL A 85 1.58 2.41 -18.26
C VAL A 85 1.71 3.82 -17.69
N GLY A 86 2.29 4.77 -18.45
CA GLY A 86 2.41 6.17 -18.04
C GLY A 86 1.06 6.84 -17.80
N MET A 87 0.12 6.65 -18.70
CA MET A 87 -1.24 7.18 -18.57
C MET A 87 -1.98 6.57 -17.37
N MET A 88 -1.85 5.26 -17.16
CA MET A 88 -2.42 4.60 -15.98
C MET A 88 -1.81 5.14 -14.68
N HIS A 89 -0.50 5.36 -14.64
CA HIS A 89 0.20 5.98 -13.52
C HIS A 89 -0.34 7.38 -13.19
N ASP A 90 -0.42 8.26 -14.18
CA ASP A 90 -0.88 9.65 -14.00
C ASP A 90 -2.34 9.68 -13.53
N ALA A 91 -3.20 8.86 -14.13
CA ALA A 91 -4.62 8.75 -13.74
C ALA A 91 -4.78 8.23 -12.32
N CYS A 92 -3.98 7.23 -11.91
CA CYS A 92 -3.96 6.74 -10.54
C CYS A 92 -3.58 7.85 -9.58
N LEU A 93 -2.41 8.51 -9.77
CA LEU A 93 -1.92 9.56 -8.88
C LEU A 93 -2.98 10.66 -8.64
N LEU A 94 -3.61 11.15 -9.71
CA LEU A 94 -4.66 12.18 -9.59
C LEU A 94 -5.91 11.66 -8.86
N ALA A 95 -6.30 10.40 -9.09
CA ALA A 95 -7.43 9.80 -8.39
C ALA A 95 -7.15 9.64 -6.89
N GLU A 96 -5.91 9.30 -6.50
CA GLU A 96 -5.53 9.15 -5.09
C GLU A 96 -5.64 10.47 -4.31
N VAL A 97 -5.42 11.62 -4.96
CA VAL A 97 -5.57 12.96 -4.35
C VAL A 97 -7.04 13.27 -3.98
N ALA A 98 -7.99 12.73 -4.75
CA ALA A 98 -9.42 13.02 -4.57
C ALA A 98 -10.09 12.15 -3.49
N ILE A 99 -9.35 11.26 -2.82
CA ILE A 99 -9.91 10.38 -1.80
C ILE A 99 -10.06 11.12 -0.47
N PRO A 100 -11.25 11.09 0.16
CA PRO A 100 -11.44 11.63 1.51
C PRO A 100 -10.91 10.64 2.56
N TYR A 101 -9.58 10.56 2.70
CA TYR A 101 -8.89 9.53 3.49
C TYR A 101 -9.34 9.47 4.96
N VAL A 102 -9.60 10.61 5.60
CA VAL A 102 -10.10 10.63 6.99
C VAL A 102 -11.47 9.94 7.10
N ASN A 103 -12.37 10.19 6.15
CA ASN A 103 -13.68 9.53 6.08
C ASN A 103 -13.52 8.04 5.79
N ALA A 104 -12.69 7.67 4.81
CA ALA A 104 -12.44 6.28 4.44
C ALA A 104 -11.86 5.48 5.63
N PHE A 105 -10.89 6.05 6.35
CA PHE A 105 -10.33 5.46 7.57
C PHE A 105 -11.39 5.24 8.64
N ASN A 106 -12.19 6.26 8.95
CA ASN A 106 -13.22 6.20 9.98
C ASN A 106 -14.30 5.16 9.65
N GLU A 107 -14.75 5.11 8.40
CA GLU A 107 -15.72 4.11 7.93
C GLU A 107 -15.17 2.69 8.08
N LEU A 108 -13.99 2.41 7.52
CA LEU A 108 -13.35 1.08 7.57
C LEU A 108 -13.07 0.64 9.01
N ARG A 109 -12.66 1.56 9.89
CA ARG A 109 -12.47 1.30 11.32
C ARG A 109 -13.79 1.01 12.03
N SER A 110 -14.86 1.75 11.72
CA SER A 110 -16.17 1.58 12.35
C SER A 110 -16.83 0.24 11.99
N LEU A 111 -16.63 -0.22 10.75
CA LEU A 111 -17.20 -1.47 10.23
C LEU A 111 -16.38 -2.71 10.61
N ALA A 112 -15.19 -2.54 11.20
CA ALA A 112 -14.38 -3.67 11.66
C ALA A 112 -15.03 -4.35 12.89
N PRO A 113 -15.04 -5.69 12.96
CA PRO A 113 -15.60 -6.42 14.10
C PRO A 113 -14.81 -6.14 15.37
N ARG A 114 -15.46 -6.17 16.53
CA ARG A 114 -14.80 -5.96 17.82
C ARG A 114 -14.90 -7.22 18.69
N PRO A 115 -13.81 -7.65 19.36
CA PRO A 115 -12.45 -7.11 19.28
C PRO A 115 -11.70 -7.51 18.00
N VAL A 116 -10.80 -6.64 17.51
CA VAL A 116 -9.83 -7.01 16.47
C VAL A 116 -8.53 -7.55 17.09
N PRO A 117 -7.71 -8.34 16.35
CA PRO A 117 -6.40 -8.79 16.81
C PRO A 117 -5.42 -7.63 17.07
N THR A 118 -4.44 -7.83 17.96
CA THR A 118 -3.44 -6.80 18.35
C THR A 118 -2.75 -6.14 17.16
N THR A 119 -2.33 -6.90 16.15
CA THR A 119 -1.66 -6.33 14.97
C THR A 119 -2.59 -5.42 14.17
N GLU A 120 -3.88 -5.73 14.09
CA GLU A 120 -4.87 -4.88 13.43
C GLU A 120 -5.16 -3.62 14.25
N THR A 121 -5.23 -3.73 15.58
CA THR A 121 -5.29 -2.58 16.50
C THR A 121 -4.11 -1.63 16.27
N CYS A 122 -2.89 -2.16 16.20
CA CYS A 122 -1.70 -1.35 15.94
C CYS A 122 -1.70 -0.73 14.54
N ALA A 123 -2.23 -1.43 13.53
CA ALA A 123 -2.40 -0.86 12.20
C ALA A 123 -3.37 0.32 12.20
N MET A 124 -4.54 0.19 12.85
CA MET A 124 -5.48 1.30 13.02
C MET A 124 -4.83 2.48 13.75
N ALA A 125 -4.10 2.22 14.84
CA ALA A 125 -3.42 3.25 15.61
C ALA A 125 -2.33 3.95 14.79
N ALA A 126 -1.60 3.21 13.94
CA ALA A 126 -0.59 3.79 13.07
C ALA A 126 -1.16 4.71 12.01
N VAL A 127 -2.25 4.30 11.37
CA VAL A 127 -2.94 5.16 10.40
C VAL A 127 -3.52 6.39 11.10
N SER A 128 -4.15 6.23 12.26
CA SER A 128 -4.62 7.37 13.07
C SER A 128 -3.48 8.34 13.39
N ALA A 129 -2.35 7.85 13.92
CA ALA A 129 -1.19 8.69 14.25
C ALA A 129 -0.60 9.39 13.02
N SER A 130 -0.60 8.72 11.86
CA SER A 130 -0.13 9.33 10.60
C SER A 130 -0.99 10.50 10.15
N LEU A 131 -2.31 10.43 10.38
CA LEU A 131 -3.24 11.51 10.07
C LEU A 131 -3.06 12.68 11.04
N GLU A 132 -2.92 12.42 12.35
CA GLU A 132 -2.75 13.49 13.36
C GLU A 132 -1.44 14.27 13.18
N GLN A 133 -0.36 13.58 12.79
CA GLN A 133 0.97 14.20 12.64
C GLN A 133 1.27 14.67 11.22
N ASN A 134 0.35 14.47 10.27
CA ASN A 134 0.62 14.61 8.84
C ASN A 134 1.95 13.92 8.45
N ALA A 135 2.09 12.66 8.87
CA ALA A 135 3.34 11.92 8.76
C ALA A 135 3.76 11.73 7.29
N GLY A 136 5.05 11.83 7.01
CA GLY A 136 5.61 11.59 5.67
C GLY A 136 5.53 10.11 5.26
N ALA A 137 5.56 9.18 6.23
CA ALA A 137 5.37 7.76 5.98
C ALA A 137 4.97 6.96 7.22
N ILE A 138 4.40 5.77 6.98
CA ILE A 138 4.37 4.68 7.95
C ILE A 138 5.44 3.67 7.57
N LEU A 139 6.40 3.38 8.45
CA LEU A 139 7.39 2.34 8.22
C LEU A 139 7.04 1.11 9.05
N CYS A 140 6.84 -0.04 8.41
CA CYS A 140 6.56 -1.30 9.10
C CYS A 140 7.60 -2.38 8.84
N LEU A 141 7.98 -3.10 9.90
CA LEU A 141 8.81 -4.30 9.82
C LEU A 141 7.90 -5.53 9.76
N THR A 142 8.01 -6.34 8.71
CA THR A 142 7.18 -7.54 8.58
C THR A 142 7.84 -8.66 7.77
N THR A 143 7.64 -9.91 8.18
CA THR A 143 8.18 -11.09 7.49
C THR A 143 7.18 -11.71 6.50
N SER A 144 5.89 -11.61 6.80
CA SER A 144 4.81 -12.21 6.00
C SER A 144 3.96 -11.18 5.24
N GLY A 145 4.34 -9.90 5.28
CA GLY A 145 3.53 -8.82 4.68
C GLY A 145 2.22 -8.52 5.40
N ASN A 146 1.79 -9.32 6.39
CA ASN A 146 0.49 -9.17 7.03
C ASN A 146 0.32 -7.81 7.73
N THR A 147 1.38 -7.31 8.37
CA THR A 147 1.36 -5.98 9.02
C THR A 147 1.15 -4.88 7.98
N ALA A 148 1.88 -4.93 6.86
CA ALA A 148 1.73 -3.96 5.77
C ALA A 148 0.32 -4.02 5.16
N ARG A 149 -0.21 -5.23 4.93
CA ARG A 149 -1.59 -5.44 4.44
C ARG A 149 -2.63 -4.83 5.39
N LEU A 150 -2.47 -5.01 6.70
CA LEU A 150 -3.39 -4.45 7.69
C LEU A 150 -3.29 -2.93 7.80
N ILE A 151 -2.10 -2.35 7.64
CA ILE A 151 -1.95 -0.88 7.55
C ILE A 151 -2.62 -0.37 6.26
N ALA A 152 -2.36 -1.02 5.12
CA ALA A 152 -2.95 -0.68 3.83
C ALA A 152 -4.49 -0.80 3.81
N LYS A 153 -5.05 -1.75 4.57
CA LYS A 153 -6.50 -1.90 4.77
C LYS A 153 -7.13 -0.58 5.21
N TYR A 154 -6.46 0.17 6.08
CA TYR A 154 -6.98 1.41 6.67
C TYR A 154 -6.68 2.67 5.86
N ARG A 155 -6.10 2.52 4.66
CA ARG A 155 -5.93 3.58 3.65
C ARG A 155 -5.27 4.85 4.23
N PRO A 156 -4.02 4.79 4.72
CA PRO A 156 -3.30 6.02 5.07
C PRO A 156 -3.08 6.89 3.82
N VAL A 157 -2.96 8.21 4.04
CA VAL A 157 -2.60 9.18 2.98
C VAL A 157 -1.14 8.98 2.56
N CYS A 158 -0.25 8.78 3.53
CA CYS A 158 1.18 8.65 3.32
C CYS A 158 1.58 7.24 2.85
N PRO A 159 2.73 7.10 2.17
CA PRO A 159 3.27 5.79 1.78
C PRO A 159 3.55 4.88 2.99
N ILE A 160 3.43 3.58 2.76
CA ILE A 160 3.75 2.52 3.72
C ILE A 160 5.07 1.87 3.31
N ILE A 161 6.16 2.25 3.96
CA ILE A 161 7.47 1.65 3.73
C ILE A 161 7.50 0.29 4.44
N MET A 162 7.53 -0.79 3.68
CA MET A 162 7.60 -2.15 4.22
C MET A 162 9.04 -2.65 4.13
N VAL A 163 9.67 -2.95 5.27
CA VAL A 163 11.00 -3.58 5.28
C VAL A 163 10.87 -5.06 5.61
N THR A 164 11.42 -5.91 4.74
CA THR A 164 11.35 -7.37 4.90
C THR A 164 12.60 -8.11 4.44
N ARG A 165 13.00 -9.15 5.19
CA ARG A 165 14.00 -10.13 4.76
C ARG A 165 13.44 -11.20 3.83
N ASN A 166 12.12 -11.25 3.64
CA ASN A 166 11.48 -12.24 2.80
C ASN A 166 11.27 -11.68 1.39
N ALA A 167 12.11 -12.08 0.44
CA ALA A 167 12.04 -11.62 -0.94
C ALA A 167 10.67 -11.94 -1.59
N THR A 168 10.04 -13.07 -1.25
CA THR A 168 8.69 -13.40 -1.73
C THR A 168 7.65 -12.44 -1.19
N ALA A 169 7.73 -12.09 0.10
CA ALA A 169 6.86 -11.09 0.70
C ALA A 169 7.06 -9.71 0.11
N SER A 170 8.30 -9.34 -0.19
CA SER A 170 8.61 -8.09 -0.90
C SER A 170 7.86 -8.03 -2.24
N ARG A 171 7.90 -9.11 -3.03
CA ARG A 171 7.28 -9.14 -4.36
C ARG A 171 5.74 -9.08 -4.31
N TYR A 172 5.09 -9.92 -3.51
CA TYR A 172 3.61 -9.91 -3.50
C TYR A 172 3.03 -8.70 -2.79
N SER A 173 3.80 -7.99 -1.95
CA SER A 173 3.29 -6.81 -1.24
C SER A 173 2.99 -5.62 -2.15
N HIS A 174 3.44 -5.64 -3.41
CA HIS A 174 2.96 -4.70 -4.43
C HIS A 174 1.44 -4.81 -4.69
N LEU A 175 0.79 -5.89 -4.26
CA LEU A 175 -0.67 -6.03 -4.31
C LEU A 175 -1.40 -5.15 -3.29
N TYR A 176 -0.69 -4.58 -2.31
CA TYR A 176 -1.29 -3.78 -1.26
C TYR A 176 -1.12 -2.31 -1.56
N ARG A 177 -2.24 -1.57 -1.63
CA ARG A 177 -2.22 -0.15 -1.93
C ARG A 177 -1.33 0.64 -0.96
N GLY A 178 -0.54 1.56 -1.49
CA GLY A 178 0.35 2.44 -0.74
C GLY A 178 1.61 1.76 -0.19
N VAL A 179 1.78 0.45 -0.37
CA VAL A 179 2.96 -0.26 0.13
C VAL A 179 4.14 -0.13 -0.84
N TRP A 180 5.26 0.33 -0.29
CA TRP A 180 6.57 0.37 -0.93
C TRP A 180 7.46 -0.71 -0.28
N PRO A 181 7.57 -1.91 -0.87
CA PRO A 181 8.31 -3.01 -0.28
C PRO A 181 9.82 -2.88 -0.55
N PHE A 182 10.60 -2.85 0.52
CA PHE A 182 12.06 -2.92 0.50
C PHE A 182 12.55 -4.27 1.03
N HIS A 183 13.30 -4.96 0.18
CA HIS A 183 13.95 -6.19 0.55
C HIS A 183 15.27 -5.89 1.28
N TYR A 184 15.30 -6.21 2.57
CA TYR A 184 16.50 -6.14 3.41
C TYR A 184 17.26 -7.46 3.27
N ASP A 185 18.41 -7.42 2.61
CA ASP A 185 19.22 -8.57 2.21
C ASP A 185 20.16 -9.06 3.32
N GLU A 186 20.43 -8.24 4.35
CA GLU A 186 21.28 -8.70 5.44
C GLU A 186 20.66 -9.86 6.22
N GLN A 187 21.53 -10.81 6.57
CA GLN A 187 21.14 -11.99 7.32
C GLN A 187 20.52 -11.63 8.68
N LYS A 188 19.62 -12.50 9.13
CA LYS A 188 19.02 -12.39 10.46
C LYS A 188 20.11 -12.73 11.50
N PRO A 189 20.46 -11.81 12.41
CA PRO A 189 21.50 -12.08 13.40
C PRO A 189 21.05 -13.12 14.42
N ASP A 190 22.01 -13.72 15.13
CA ASP A 190 21.72 -14.53 16.31
C ASP A 190 21.30 -13.61 17.47
N PHE A 191 20.01 -13.64 17.82
CA PHE A 191 19.46 -12.81 18.90
C PHE A 191 19.90 -13.26 20.31
N LYS A 192 20.69 -14.33 20.42
CA LYS A 192 21.42 -14.63 21.66
C LYS A 192 22.64 -13.72 21.84
N GLN A 193 23.17 -13.18 20.75
CA GLN A 193 24.38 -12.34 20.73
C GLN A 193 24.05 -10.87 20.50
N VAL A 194 23.07 -10.59 19.64
CA VAL A 194 22.65 -9.22 19.31
C VAL A 194 21.27 -8.94 19.90
N PRO A 195 21.09 -7.86 20.69
CA PRO A 195 19.77 -7.45 21.16
C PRO A 195 18.79 -7.26 20.00
N TRP A 196 17.57 -7.81 20.12
CA TRP A 196 16.52 -7.68 19.10
C TRP A 196 16.29 -6.23 18.68
N GLN A 197 16.35 -5.30 19.64
CA GLN A 197 16.11 -3.89 19.41
C GLN A 197 17.18 -3.23 18.53
N GLU A 198 18.44 -3.66 18.60
CA GLU A 198 19.50 -3.16 17.73
C GLU A 198 19.25 -3.54 16.26
N ASP A 199 18.84 -4.79 16.00
CA ASP A 199 18.47 -5.25 14.65
C ASP A 199 17.21 -4.56 14.12
N VAL A 200 16.27 -4.22 15.01
CA VAL A 200 15.07 -3.45 14.67
C VAL A 200 15.47 -2.03 14.27
N ASP A 201 16.23 -1.32 15.09
CA ASP A 201 16.64 0.06 14.81
C ASP A 201 17.50 0.14 13.55
N LYS A 202 18.39 -0.84 13.32
CA LYS A 202 19.16 -0.95 12.07
C LYS A 202 18.25 -1.02 10.83
N ARG A 203 17.21 -1.86 10.86
CA ARG A 203 16.25 -2.00 9.76
C ARG A 203 15.39 -0.75 9.56
N LEU A 204 15.02 -0.06 10.64
CA LEU A 204 14.27 1.20 10.56
C LEU A 204 15.12 2.30 9.91
N LYS A 205 16.35 2.51 10.39
CA LYS A 205 17.31 3.48 9.83
C LYS A 205 17.56 3.19 8.34
N TRP A 206 17.81 1.93 8.01
CA TRP A 206 18.00 1.52 6.61
C TRP A 206 16.76 1.79 5.76
N GLY A 207 15.55 1.49 6.26
CA GLY A 207 14.30 1.74 5.54
C GLY A 207 14.05 3.22 5.28
N ILE A 208 14.26 4.07 6.29
CA ILE A 208 14.15 5.54 6.18
C ILE A 208 15.16 6.07 5.15
N SER A 209 16.44 5.69 5.27
CA SER A 209 17.50 6.15 4.35
C SER A 209 17.19 5.78 2.89
N ASN A 210 16.70 4.56 2.64
CA ASN A 210 16.33 4.15 1.29
C ASN A 210 15.07 4.86 0.78
N ALA A 211 14.09 5.14 1.64
CA ALA A 211 12.90 5.90 1.25
C ALA A 211 13.25 7.35 0.88
N ILE A 212 14.19 7.97 1.60
CA ILE A 212 14.73 9.30 1.26
C ILE A 212 15.47 9.27 -0.07
N LYS A 213 16.35 8.28 -0.27
CA LYS A 213 17.09 8.12 -1.55
C LYS A 213 16.16 7.92 -2.74
N LEU A 214 15.02 7.26 -2.54
CA LEU A 214 14.01 7.02 -3.58
C LEU A 214 13.10 8.25 -3.82
N GLY A 215 13.15 9.27 -2.95
CA GLY A 215 12.29 10.45 -3.02
C GLY A 215 10.86 10.21 -2.54
N VAL A 216 10.60 9.12 -1.82
CA VAL A 216 9.28 8.77 -1.26
C VAL A 216 9.06 9.41 0.12
N LEU A 217 10.13 9.80 0.80
CA LEU A 217 10.13 10.43 2.11
C LEU A 217 11.12 11.60 2.11
N SER A 218 10.78 12.73 2.72
CA SER A 218 11.69 13.86 2.86
C SER A 218 12.37 13.85 4.23
N LYS A 219 13.61 14.35 4.30
CA LYS A 219 14.35 14.47 5.56
C LYS A 219 13.59 15.37 6.55
N GLY A 220 13.51 14.95 7.81
CA GLY A 220 12.85 15.68 8.89
C GLY A 220 11.33 15.46 8.98
N GLU A 221 10.69 14.77 8.03
CA GLU A 221 9.28 14.42 8.15
C GLU A 221 9.04 13.39 9.27
N THR A 222 7.87 13.43 9.90
CA THR A 222 7.49 12.44 10.91
C THR A 222 7.27 11.08 10.27
N VAL A 223 7.87 10.03 10.83
CA VAL A 223 7.69 8.63 10.44
C VAL A 223 7.03 7.86 11.57
N VAL A 224 5.93 7.18 11.26
CA VAL A 224 5.27 6.26 12.21
C VAL A 224 5.86 4.86 12.02
N CYS A 225 6.72 4.43 12.93
CA CYS A 225 7.33 3.10 12.93
C CYS A 225 6.42 2.07 13.61
N VAL A 226 6.19 0.94 12.93
CA VAL A 226 5.39 -0.19 13.41
C VAL A 226 6.23 -1.46 13.45
N GLN A 227 6.35 -2.05 14.64
CA GLN A 227 7.22 -3.20 14.88
C GLN A 227 6.63 -4.18 15.91
N GLY A 228 7.31 -5.31 16.09
CA GLY A 228 7.00 -6.26 17.17
C GLY A 228 8.02 -6.19 18.31
N TRP A 229 7.54 -6.40 19.52
CA TRP A 229 8.36 -6.42 20.74
C TRP A 229 9.40 -7.55 20.80
N ARG A 230 9.18 -8.64 20.04
CA ARG A 230 10.15 -9.73 19.86
C ARG A 230 10.11 -10.27 18.43
N GLY A 231 11.16 -11.00 18.06
CA GLY A 231 11.22 -11.72 16.80
C GLY A 231 10.17 -12.83 16.68
N GLY A 232 9.70 -13.07 15.45
CA GLY A 232 8.68 -14.08 15.15
C GLY A 232 7.57 -13.55 14.24
N LEU A 233 6.64 -14.41 13.87
CA LEU A 233 5.46 -14.06 13.08
C LEU A 233 4.31 -13.62 13.98
N GLY A 234 3.62 -12.52 13.64
CA GLY A 234 2.39 -12.09 14.33
C GLY A 234 2.60 -11.34 15.65
N HIS A 235 3.80 -10.78 15.88
CA HIS A 235 4.17 -10.15 17.14
C HIS A 235 4.13 -8.61 17.09
N THR A 236 3.64 -8.02 15.99
CA THR A 236 3.49 -6.58 15.86
C THR A 236 2.54 -6.05 16.93
N ASN A 237 3.07 -5.19 17.79
CA ASN A 237 2.34 -4.59 18.91
C ASN A 237 2.89 -3.22 19.36
N THR A 238 3.90 -2.67 18.68
CA THR A 238 4.58 -1.44 19.10
C THR A 238 4.51 -0.39 18.01
N LEU A 239 4.28 0.85 18.43
CA LEU A 239 4.30 2.04 17.61
C LEU A 239 5.30 3.05 18.19
N ARG A 240 6.10 3.67 17.34
CA ARG A 240 7.01 4.76 17.70
C ARG A 240 6.95 5.84 16.62
N MET A 241 6.95 7.10 17.00
CA MET A 241 7.08 8.22 16.07
C MET A 241 8.50 8.75 16.16
N VAL A 242 9.15 8.94 15.00
CA VAL A 242 10.53 9.42 14.89
C VAL A 242 10.64 10.39 13.71
N PRO A 243 11.60 11.33 13.70
CA PRO A 243 11.89 12.10 12.49
C PRO A 243 12.59 11.23 11.45
N ALA A 244 12.42 11.58 10.17
CA ALA A 244 13.10 10.98 9.03
C ALA A 244 14.57 11.43 8.97
N GLU A 245 15.38 10.90 9.89
CA GLU A 245 16.81 11.19 10.05
C GLU A 245 17.62 9.90 10.20
N ASP A 246 18.92 9.95 9.87
CA ASP A 246 19.78 8.77 9.80
C ASP A 246 19.93 8.04 11.14
N ASP A 247 19.71 8.73 12.24
CA ASP A 247 19.86 8.27 13.61
C ASP A 247 18.52 8.07 14.34
N LEU A 248 17.39 8.33 13.68
CA LEU A 248 16.04 8.38 14.25
C LEU A 248 15.78 9.57 15.21
N GLY A 249 16.55 10.65 15.09
CA GLY A 249 16.45 11.83 15.97
C GLY A 249 16.96 11.54 17.39
N LEU A 250 17.99 10.69 17.50
CA LEU A 250 18.61 10.29 18.76
C LEU A 250 19.90 11.07 19.04
N ASP A 251 20.27 12.03 18.19
CA ASP A 251 21.45 12.87 18.37
C ASP A 251 21.35 13.59 19.72
N PRO A 252 22.21 13.26 20.70
CA PRO A 252 22.19 13.90 22.01
C PRO A 252 22.64 15.38 21.95
N HIS A 253 22.97 15.90 20.77
CA HIS A 253 23.43 17.27 20.54
C HIS A 253 22.51 18.12 19.64
N ALA A 254 21.34 17.60 19.24
CA ALA A 254 20.31 18.36 18.50
C ALA A 254 19.40 19.21 19.40
#